data_AF-A0A3B6CAI9-F1
#
_entry.id   AF-A0A3B6CAI9-F1
#
_cell.length_a   1.000
_cell.length_b   1.000
_cell.length_c   1.000
_cell.angle_alpha   90.00
_cell.angle_beta   90.00
_cell.angle_gamma   90.00
#
_symmetry.space_group_name_H-M   'P 1'
#
loop_
_entity.id
_entity.type
_entity.pdbx_description
1 polymer ?
#
loop_
_entity_poly.entity_id
_entity_poly.type
_entity_poly.pdbx_seq_one_letter_code
_entity_poly.pdbx_strand_id
1 'polypeptide(L)'
;MPPRAISIKVAREDDLSSHIGNDGFYFDLVDFDRVRAFQIPDNTTMSRLKVLNDSSPQNLSNNDGLVFLKLYDPEQTQIRYIGMLFVKASSRPSDILPKLRSLAGFCADEEMELYEEIKSEPSAMCEALDANITFSESQIGHGDIICYQKSSKSLSHHAYPSVEIFFKRIQDLKAVVLGEQRKILALEEEVARLKHQSDLQTEKANMECQRFKRERDNAVRQLNELQDQNPQIFLEFPITNLLQATENFSDLCKVGDTEYGCVYKGIIHDTTVAIKLSRSDILFQQEVSILRQGRHPSIVNCIGKCSEVSALVYEWLPNGNLQDHIVCANGSPPLSWQIRTQIIGEICSALLFLHSREPHALVHGDLRPCNIFVDANFRSKICNFGMLTLFLQPGNHQPALTARLPYLDPEFLTTGELTPLSDVYSLGVIILGLLTGLPPLTIAKKVSEALENNNLHTLIDKSAGNWPYVQAKQLVVIGLSCVEMMREKRPDLLTKVWSVVEPLIRKPPAAPWPYVQSAVTGSYAPDHLICPIRMDIMKDPQVASDGFTYEAEAIMRWFDGGNNRSPMTNLPLANHDLVPNRALLSSIQEYLGQQRQPGS
;
A
#
# COMPACT_ATOMS: atom_id res chain seq x y z
N MET A 1 -5.92 -21.82 -4.82
CA MET A 1 -5.95 -21.27 -6.20
C MET A 1 -6.66 -22.26 -7.08
N PRO A 2 -7.76 -21.88 -7.73
CA PRO A 2 -8.25 -22.63 -8.87
C PRO A 2 -7.27 -22.41 -10.03
N PRO A 3 -6.92 -23.41 -10.84
CA PRO A 3 -6.70 -23.20 -12.25
C PRO A 3 -8.00 -23.54 -12.96
N ARG A 4 -8.77 -22.48 -13.19
CA ARG A 4 -9.57 -22.21 -14.39
C ARG A 4 -10.17 -23.44 -15.09
N ALA A 5 -11.46 -23.69 -14.86
CA ALA A 5 -12.28 -24.24 -15.93
C ALA A 5 -12.35 -23.19 -17.04
N ILE A 6 -11.75 -23.49 -18.19
CA ILE A 6 -12.00 -22.75 -19.42
C ILE A 6 -13.29 -23.30 -20.01
N SER A 7 -14.30 -22.44 -20.14
CA SER A 7 -15.54 -22.73 -20.86
C SER A 7 -15.24 -22.70 -22.36
N ILE A 8 -15.48 -23.82 -23.06
CA ILE A 8 -15.47 -23.86 -24.53
C ILE A 8 -16.89 -23.52 -25.02
N LYS A 9 -17.03 -22.42 -25.77
CA LYS A 9 -18.28 -22.00 -26.44
C LYS A 9 -18.25 -22.43 -27.90
N VAL A 10 -19.38 -22.90 -28.41
CA VAL A 10 -19.56 -23.32 -29.81
C VAL A 10 -20.39 -22.26 -30.55
N ALA A 11 -19.93 -21.77 -31.70
CA ALA A 11 -20.63 -20.79 -32.54
C ALA A 11 -20.44 -21.08 -34.04
N ARG A 12 -21.39 -20.63 -34.88
CA ARG A 12 -21.47 -20.88 -36.34
C ARG A 12 -20.90 -19.72 -37.17
N GLU A 13 -19.96 -20.09 -38.03
CA GLU A 13 -19.29 -19.52 -39.22
C GLU A 13 -19.34 -18.04 -39.68
N ASP A 14 -20.36 -17.20 -39.48
CA ASP A 14 -20.48 -16.06 -40.44
C ASP A 14 -19.91 -14.68 -40.06
N ASP A 15 -19.35 -14.47 -38.85
CA ASP A 15 -18.99 -13.10 -38.42
C ASP A 15 -17.48 -12.77 -38.21
N LEU A 16 -16.53 -13.71 -38.33
CA LEU A 16 -15.18 -13.44 -37.79
C LEU A 16 -13.98 -14.03 -38.56
N SER A 17 -13.95 -13.85 -39.89
CA SER A 17 -12.69 -14.00 -40.66
C SER A 17 -11.56 -13.07 -40.18
N SER A 18 -11.90 -12.03 -39.41
CA SER A 18 -10.97 -11.02 -38.88
C SER A 18 -10.36 -11.33 -37.52
N HIS A 19 -10.70 -12.46 -36.87
CA HIS A 19 -10.27 -12.75 -35.48
C HIS A 19 -9.43 -14.03 -35.31
N ILE A 20 -8.93 -14.59 -36.40
CA ILE A 20 -7.94 -15.66 -36.32
C ILE A 20 -6.61 -15.05 -35.85
N GLY A 21 -6.24 -15.24 -34.57
CA GLY A 21 -4.89 -14.92 -34.07
C GLY A 21 -4.72 -14.36 -32.65
N ASN A 22 -5.76 -14.05 -31.87
CA ASN A 22 -5.58 -13.41 -30.54
C ASN A 22 -6.17 -14.24 -29.37
N ASP A 23 -5.43 -15.27 -28.92
CA ASP A 23 -5.64 -16.01 -27.64
C ASP A 23 -6.50 -17.29 -27.66
N GLY A 24 -6.06 -18.30 -28.40
CA GLY A 24 -6.29 -19.72 -28.03
C GLY A 24 -7.46 -20.45 -28.71
N PHE A 25 -7.07 -21.50 -29.44
CA PHE A 25 -7.77 -22.74 -29.82
C PHE A 25 -9.24 -22.68 -30.27
N TYR A 26 -9.41 -22.72 -31.59
CA TYR A 26 -10.63 -23.13 -32.28
C TYR A 26 -10.38 -24.51 -32.90
N PHE A 27 -11.38 -25.40 -32.91
CA PHE A 27 -11.33 -26.66 -33.67
C PHE A 27 -12.41 -26.66 -34.75
N ASP A 28 -12.00 -27.08 -35.95
CA ASP A 28 -12.84 -27.38 -37.09
C ASP A 28 -13.17 -28.89 -37.10
N LEU A 29 -14.41 -29.24 -37.45
CA LEU A 29 -14.82 -30.63 -37.66
C LEU A 29 -14.57 -30.96 -39.13
N VAL A 30 -13.42 -31.55 -39.42
CA VAL A 30 -13.11 -32.04 -40.76
C VAL A 30 -13.95 -33.28 -41.09
N ASP A 31 -14.54 -33.23 -42.29
CA ASP A 31 -15.19 -34.26 -43.09
C ASP A 31 -14.96 -35.73 -42.67
N PHE A 32 -16.04 -36.44 -42.32
CA PHE A 32 -16.02 -37.77 -41.72
C PHE A 32 -15.78 -38.95 -42.69
N ASP A 33 -15.45 -38.71 -43.97
CA ASP A 33 -15.41 -39.79 -44.98
C ASP A 33 -13.99 -40.22 -45.40
N ARG A 34 -12.91 -39.75 -44.76
CA ARG A 34 -11.53 -40.16 -45.12
C ARG A 34 -10.53 -40.41 -43.97
N VAL A 35 -10.91 -40.27 -42.70
CA VAL A 35 -9.94 -40.34 -41.61
C VAL A 35 -9.57 -41.80 -41.28
N ARG A 36 -8.33 -42.20 -41.58
CA ARG A 36 -7.72 -43.45 -41.10
C ARG A 36 -7.16 -43.23 -39.68
N ALA A 37 -8.02 -43.27 -38.67
CA ALA A 37 -7.62 -43.14 -37.26
C ALA A 37 -7.56 -44.49 -36.54
N PHE A 38 -6.78 -44.55 -35.45
CA PHE A 38 -6.80 -45.66 -34.49
C PHE A 38 -6.82 -45.13 -33.04
N GLN A 39 -7.28 -45.96 -32.10
CA GLN A 39 -7.39 -45.61 -30.68
C GLN A 39 -6.32 -46.32 -29.85
N ILE A 40 -5.68 -45.58 -28.94
CA ILE A 40 -4.75 -46.11 -27.93
C ILE A 40 -5.46 -46.16 -26.57
N PRO A 41 -5.52 -47.32 -25.89
CA PRO A 41 -6.14 -47.44 -24.57
C PRO A 41 -5.43 -46.59 -23.49
N ASP A 42 -6.20 -45.93 -22.63
CA ASP A 42 -5.66 -45.09 -21.52
C ASP A 42 -4.81 -45.86 -20.50
N ASN A 43 -5.00 -47.17 -20.37
CA ASN A 43 -4.25 -48.02 -19.44
C ASN A 43 -2.95 -48.58 -20.03
N THR A 44 -2.50 -48.07 -21.17
CA THR A 44 -1.26 -48.51 -21.83
C THR A 44 -0.06 -48.33 -20.90
N THR A 45 0.64 -49.43 -20.59
CA THR A 45 1.65 -49.46 -19.54
C THR A 45 2.98 -48.82 -19.99
N MET A 46 3.47 -47.80 -19.27
CA MET A 46 4.70 -47.06 -19.58
C MET A 46 6.00 -47.71 -19.06
N SER A 47 5.98 -49.01 -18.74
CA SER A 47 7.10 -49.68 -18.11
C SER A 47 8.21 -50.04 -19.13
N ARG A 48 9.39 -49.41 -18.97
CA ARG A 48 10.65 -49.59 -19.75
C ARG A 48 10.80 -48.73 -21.02
N LEU A 49 10.53 -47.43 -20.92
CA LEU A 49 10.83 -46.48 -22.00
C LEU A 49 12.34 -46.20 -22.12
N LYS A 50 12.87 -46.24 -23.34
CA LYS A 50 14.13 -45.58 -23.67
C LYS A 50 13.84 -44.10 -23.95
N VAL A 51 14.46 -43.20 -23.19
CA VAL A 51 14.40 -41.75 -23.43
C VAL A 51 15.71 -41.36 -24.13
N LEU A 52 15.64 -40.81 -25.33
CA LEU A 52 16.80 -40.27 -26.03
C LEU A 52 16.63 -38.76 -26.19
N ASN A 53 17.61 -38.02 -25.69
CA ASN A 53 17.81 -36.61 -26.01
C ASN A 53 18.86 -36.55 -27.11
N ASP A 54 18.52 -35.97 -28.27
CA ASP A 54 19.56 -35.55 -29.19
C ASP A 54 20.27 -34.32 -28.62
N SER A 55 21.58 -34.25 -28.85
CA SER A 55 22.52 -33.29 -28.27
C SER A 55 22.09 -31.81 -28.44
N SER A 56 22.52 -31.00 -27.46
CA SER A 56 22.24 -29.58 -27.20
C SER A 56 22.08 -28.62 -28.41
N PRO A 57 21.23 -27.59 -28.29
CA PRO A 57 20.89 -26.64 -29.34
C PRO A 57 22.00 -25.61 -29.53
N GLN A 58 22.92 -25.82 -30.47
CA GLN A 58 23.98 -24.84 -30.72
C GLN A 58 23.70 -23.85 -31.86
N ASN A 59 22.57 -23.94 -32.57
CA ASN A 59 22.08 -22.90 -33.50
C ASN A 59 20.59 -23.12 -33.82
N LEU A 60 19.69 -22.79 -32.90
CA LEU A 60 18.25 -22.79 -33.18
C LEU A 60 17.85 -21.47 -33.86
N SER A 61 17.16 -21.56 -34.99
CA SER A 61 16.51 -20.45 -35.68
C SER A 61 15.03 -20.38 -35.30
N ASN A 62 14.38 -19.23 -35.53
CA ASN A 62 12.91 -19.08 -35.33
C ASN A 62 12.05 -20.02 -36.21
N ASN A 63 12.65 -20.75 -37.15
CA ASN A 63 11.97 -21.72 -38.03
C ASN A 63 12.11 -23.17 -37.56
N ASP A 64 12.68 -23.42 -36.38
CA ASP A 64 12.82 -24.75 -35.80
C ASP A 64 11.66 -25.05 -34.83
N GLY A 65 11.06 -26.23 -34.93
CA GLY A 65 10.02 -26.75 -34.04
C GLY A 65 10.48 -28.00 -33.31
N LEU A 66 10.00 -28.21 -32.08
CA LEU A 66 10.23 -29.44 -31.32
C LEU A 66 8.94 -30.26 -31.32
N VAL A 67 9.05 -31.50 -31.81
CA VAL A 67 7.98 -32.51 -31.76
C VAL A 67 8.33 -33.60 -30.77
N PHE A 68 7.31 -34.13 -30.11
CA PHE A 68 7.43 -35.31 -29.26
C PHE A 68 7.09 -36.56 -30.07
N LEU A 69 7.81 -37.63 -29.81
CA LEU A 69 7.71 -38.86 -30.57
C LEU A 69 7.24 -39.99 -29.66
N LYS A 70 6.25 -40.77 -30.09
CA LYS A 70 5.81 -42.00 -29.42
C LYS A 70 5.84 -43.18 -30.40
N LEU A 71 6.59 -44.23 -30.07
CA LEU A 71 6.50 -45.49 -30.82
C LEU A 71 5.41 -46.36 -30.20
N TYR A 72 4.38 -46.66 -30.98
CA TYR A 72 3.36 -47.62 -30.62
C TYR A 72 3.65 -48.98 -31.26
N ASP A 73 3.60 -50.04 -30.45
CA ASP A 73 3.65 -51.42 -30.90
C ASP A 73 2.21 -51.93 -31.03
N PRO A 74 1.67 -52.05 -32.25
CA PRO A 74 0.28 -52.46 -32.45
C PRO A 74 0.04 -53.93 -32.10
N GLU A 75 1.07 -54.78 -32.12
CA GLU A 75 0.94 -56.20 -31.77
C GLU A 75 0.91 -56.41 -30.25
N GLN A 76 1.72 -55.62 -29.52
CA GLN A 76 1.79 -55.69 -28.06
C GLN A 76 0.85 -54.69 -27.35
N THR A 77 0.20 -53.81 -28.10
CA THR A 77 -0.67 -52.74 -27.59
C THR A 77 0.03 -51.85 -26.55
N GLN A 78 1.30 -51.52 -26.79
CA GLN A 78 2.14 -50.80 -25.82
C GLN A 78 2.98 -49.69 -26.46
N ILE A 79 3.25 -48.64 -25.68
CA ILE A 79 4.21 -47.59 -26.06
C ILE A 79 5.61 -48.09 -25.73
N ARG A 80 6.47 -48.19 -26.74
CA ARG A 80 7.85 -48.67 -26.59
C ARG A 80 8.87 -47.57 -26.39
N TYR A 81 8.60 -46.38 -26.91
CA TYR A 81 9.58 -45.29 -26.93
C TYR A 81 8.89 -43.95 -26.81
N ILE A 82 9.52 -43.04 -26.05
CA ILE A 82 9.18 -41.62 -26.02
C ILE A 82 10.47 -40.84 -26.23
N GLY A 83 10.44 -39.91 -27.18
CA GLY A 83 11.57 -39.06 -27.48
C GLY A 83 11.14 -37.67 -27.90
N MET A 84 12.12 -36.83 -28.18
CA MET A 84 11.91 -35.50 -28.72
C MET A 84 12.84 -35.28 -29.91
N LEU A 85 12.36 -34.54 -30.91
CA LEU A 85 13.11 -34.27 -32.13
C LEU A 85 12.89 -32.83 -32.57
N PHE A 86 13.98 -32.11 -32.79
CA PHE A 86 13.93 -30.82 -33.47
C PHE A 86 13.82 -31.03 -34.98
N VAL A 87 12.84 -30.38 -35.58
CA VAL A 87 12.56 -30.40 -37.02
C VAL A 87 12.46 -28.97 -37.52
N LYS A 88 12.79 -28.73 -38.79
CA LYS A 88 12.52 -27.43 -39.42
C LYS A 88 11.04 -27.38 -39.80
N ALA A 89 10.36 -26.26 -39.58
CA ALA A 89 8.97 -26.11 -40.01
C ALA A 89 8.79 -26.37 -41.52
N SER A 90 9.82 -26.06 -42.32
CA SER A 90 9.89 -26.31 -43.76
C SER A 90 10.28 -27.75 -44.16
N SER A 91 10.59 -28.63 -43.21
CA SER A 91 10.88 -30.05 -43.48
C SER A 91 9.59 -30.88 -43.55
N ARG A 92 9.69 -32.06 -44.16
CA ARG A 92 8.58 -33.02 -44.31
C ARG A 92 8.74 -34.17 -43.32
N PRO A 93 7.66 -34.84 -42.91
CA PRO A 93 7.77 -36.03 -42.06
C PRO A 93 8.58 -37.16 -42.70
N SER A 94 8.61 -37.25 -44.03
CA SER A 94 9.50 -38.18 -44.76
C SER A 94 10.99 -37.94 -44.50
N ASP A 95 11.41 -36.71 -44.19
CA ASP A 95 12.82 -36.37 -43.93
C ASP A 95 13.34 -36.97 -42.61
N ILE A 96 12.44 -37.26 -41.66
CA ILE A 96 12.80 -37.81 -40.35
C ILE A 96 12.65 -39.33 -40.26
N LEU A 97 12.01 -39.99 -41.24
CA LEU A 97 11.81 -41.44 -41.27
C LEU A 97 13.10 -42.26 -41.10
N PRO A 98 14.24 -41.93 -41.75
CA PRO A 98 15.48 -42.69 -41.56
C PRO A 98 15.97 -42.67 -40.10
N LYS A 99 15.79 -41.53 -39.43
CA LYS A 99 16.14 -41.36 -38.01
C LYS A 99 15.19 -42.15 -37.11
N LEU A 100 13.89 -42.10 -37.39
CA LEU A 100 12.89 -42.88 -36.65
C LEU A 100 13.11 -44.40 -36.79
N ARG A 101 13.47 -44.89 -37.98
CA ARG A 101 13.83 -46.30 -38.21
C ARG A 101 15.03 -46.72 -37.37
N SER A 102 16.09 -45.90 -37.38
CA SER A 102 17.29 -46.13 -36.56
C SER A 102 16.96 -46.19 -35.07
N LEU A 103 16.13 -45.26 -34.58
CA LEU A 103 15.69 -45.21 -33.18
C LEU A 103 14.81 -46.41 -32.79
N ALA A 104 13.95 -46.86 -33.70
CA ALA A 104 13.04 -47.99 -33.50
C ALA A 104 13.73 -49.36 -33.65
N GLY A 105 14.94 -49.39 -34.22
CA GLY A 105 15.63 -50.63 -34.58
C GLY A 105 14.98 -51.37 -35.76
N PHE A 106 14.29 -50.63 -36.64
CA PHE A 106 13.63 -51.17 -37.83
C PHE A 106 14.62 -51.29 -38.99
N CYS A 107 14.45 -52.29 -39.86
CA CYS A 107 15.28 -52.43 -41.06
C CYS A 107 14.98 -51.30 -42.07
N ALA A 108 15.96 -50.96 -42.90
CA ALA A 108 15.89 -49.79 -43.79
C ALA A 108 14.76 -49.87 -44.84
N ASP A 109 14.29 -51.08 -45.13
CA ASP A 109 13.25 -51.46 -46.09
C ASP A 109 11.85 -51.58 -45.45
N GLU A 110 11.70 -51.37 -44.13
CA GLU A 110 10.40 -51.47 -43.47
C GLU A 110 9.54 -50.20 -43.64
N GLU A 111 8.29 -50.42 -44.07
CA GLU A 111 7.27 -49.37 -44.17
C GLU A 111 6.78 -48.94 -42.78
N MET A 112 6.69 -47.63 -42.59
CA MET A 112 6.29 -46.99 -41.34
C MET A 112 5.11 -46.07 -41.58
N GLU A 113 4.24 -46.00 -40.59
CA GLU A 113 3.09 -45.10 -40.57
C GLU A 113 3.29 -44.05 -39.48
N LEU A 114 2.91 -42.82 -39.80
CA LEU A 114 3.00 -41.66 -38.92
C LEU A 114 1.59 -41.14 -38.64
N TYR A 115 1.38 -40.75 -37.40
CA TYR A 115 0.11 -40.24 -36.92
C TYR A 115 0.32 -39.10 -35.94
N GLU A 116 -0.63 -38.17 -35.89
CA GLU A 116 -0.71 -37.12 -34.89
C GLU A 116 -1.67 -37.53 -33.76
N GLU A 117 -1.30 -37.32 -32.50
CA GLU A 117 -2.15 -37.64 -31.35
C GLU A 117 -3.14 -36.51 -31.04
N ILE A 118 -4.43 -36.81 -31.19
CA ILE A 118 -5.58 -35.99 -30.80
C ILE A 118 -6.07 -36.45 -29.43
N LYS A 119 -5.88 -35.61 -28.40
CA LYS A 119 -6.29 -35.92 -27.03
C LYS A 119 -7.81 -35.87 -26.88
N SER A 120 -8.44 -37.04 -26.77
CA SER A 120 -9.84 -37.21 -26.37
C SER A 120 -9.90 -38.19 -25.20
N GLU A 121 -10.33 -37.77 -24.01
CA GLU A 121 -10.47 -38.71 -22.89
C GLU A 121 -11.73 -39.58 -23.07
N PRO A 122 -11.67 -40.91 -22.85
CA PRO A 122 -10.62 -41.68 -22.16
C PRO A 122 -9.80 -42.61 -23.10
N SER A 123 -9.43 -42.14 -24.30
CA SER A 123 -8.52 -42.88 -25.19
C SER A 123 -7.90 -41.95 -26.21
N ALA A 124 -6.57 -41.91 -26.31
CA ALA A 124 -5.91 -41.08 -27.32
C ALA A 124 -6.31 -41.53 -28.73
N MET A 125 -6.88 -40.61 -29.51
CA MET A 125 -7.20 -40.84 -30.92
C MET A 125 -6.03 -40.34 -31.76
N CYS A 126 -5.66 -41.09 -32.79
CA CYS A 126 -4.56 -40.69 -33.67
C CYS A 126 -5.06 -40.45 -35.09
N GLU A 127 -4.64 -39.37 -35.74
CA GLU A 127 -4.94 -39.06 -37.14
C GLU A 127 -3.73 -39.33 -38.03
N ALA A 128 -3.93 -39.88 -39.23
CA ALA A 128 -2.85 -40.22 -40.13
C ALA A 128 -2.16 -38.97 -40.70
N LEU A 129 -0.84 -38.94 -40.62
CA LEU A 129 -0.04 -37.82 -41.13
C LEU A 129 0.45 -38.09 -42.56
N ASP A 130 0.27 -37.12 -43.46
CA ASP A 130 0.86 -37.20 -44.81
C ASP A 130 2.37 -36.93 -44.75
N ALA A 131 3.16 -37.93 -45.14
CA ALA A 131 4.62 -37.85 -45.09
C ALA A 131 5.25 -36.86 -46.08
N ASN A 132 4.48 -36.35 -47.05
CA ASN A 132 4.99 -35.50 -48.13
C ASN A 132 4.69 -34.01 -47.94
N ILE A 133 3.81 -33.67 -47.01
CA ILE A 133 3.44 -32.28 -46.69
C ILE A 133 4.43 -31.74 -45.64
N THR A 134 4.73 -30.44 -45.68
CA THR A 134 5.62 -29.85 -44.66
C THR A 134 4.97 -29.87 -43.28
N PHE A 135 5.77 -29.86 -42.20
CA PHE A 135 5.23 -29.80 -40.84
C PHE A 135 4.34 -28.57 -40.63
N SER A 136 4.73 -27.40 -41.19
CA SER A 136 3.92 -26.18 -41.14
C SER A 136 2.58 -26.29 -41.88
N GLU A 137 2.55 -26.93 -43.04
CA GLU A 137 1.31 -27.10 -43.82
C GLU A 137 0.38 -28.15 -43.21
N SER A 138 0.96 -29.15 -42.53
CA SER A 138 0.20 -30.15 -41.76
C SER A 138 -0.30 -29.59 -40.42
N GLN A 139 -0.09 -28.30 -40.15
CA GLN A 139 -0.42 -27.61 -38.89
C GLN A 139 0.28 -28.17 -37.64
N ILE A 140 1.32 -29.01 -37.81
CA ILE A 140 2.12 -29.54 -36.71
C ILE A 140 3.04 -28.43 -36.20
N GLY A 141 2.76 -28.00 -34.97
CA GLY A 141 3.47 -26.98 -34.24
C GLY A 141 4.42 -27.53 -33.17
N HIS A 142 4.93 -26.61 -32.37
CA HIS A 142 5.81 -26.93 -31.26
C HIS A 142 5.02 -27.61 -30.13
N GLY A 143 5.39 -28.84 -29.80
CA GLY A 143 4.84 -29.58 -28.66
C GLY A 143 3.83 -30.67 -29.04
N ASP A 144 3.55 -30.84 -30.33
CA ASP A 144 2.68 -31.91 -30.81
C ASP A 144 3.36 -33.28 -30.71
N ILE A 145 2.52 -34.31 -30.59
CA ILE A 145 2.96 -35.68 -30.40
C ILE A 145 2.71 -36.46 -31.69
N ILE A 146 3.80 -36.90 -32.31
CA ILE A 146 3.77 -37.79 -33.46
C ILE A 146 3.91 -39.23 -32.96
N CYS A 147 2.84 -39.99 -33.12
CA CYS A 147 2.83 -41.43 -32.95
C CYS A 147 3.31 -42.10 -34.22
N TYR A 148 4.18 -43.10 -34.09
CA TYR A 148 4.65 -43.87 -35.24
C TYR A 148 4.66 -45.36 -34.93
N GLN A 149 4.44 -46.17 -35.96
CA GLN A 149 4.41 -47.63 -35.84
C GLN A 149 4.91 -48.30 -37.12
N LYS A 150 5.14 -49.62 -37.03
CA LYS A 150 5.39 -50.46 -38.20
C LYS A 150 4.08 -50.68 -38.96
N SER A 151 4.09 -50.57 -40.28
CA SER A 151 2.90 -50.85 -41.09
C SER A 151 2.56 -52.34 -40.99
N SER A 152 1.40 -52.65 -40.41
CA SER A 152 0.93 -54.03 -40.22
C SER A 152 0.07 -54.47 -41.39
N LYS A 153 0.38 -55.64 -41.97
CA LYS A 153 -0.43 -56.26 -43.04
C LYS A 153 -1.65 -57.03 -42.51
N SER A 154 -1.92 -57.00 -41.20
CA SER A 154 -2.91 -57.87 -40.55
C SER A 154 -3.62 -57.17 -39.38
N LEU A 155 -4.64 -56.36 -39.68
CA LEU A 155 -5.60 -55.86 -38.68
C LEU A 155 -7.03 -56.03 -39.21
N SER A 156 -7.51 -57.27 -39.26
CA SER A 156 -8.90 -57.60 -39.61
C SER A 156 -9.80 -57.89 -38.40
N HIS A 157 -9.34 -57.63 -37.16
CA HIS A 157 -10.15 -57.83 -35.97
C HIS A 157 -10.34 -56.53 -35.18
N HIS A 158 -11.38 -55.78 -35.56
CA HIS A 158 -11.96 -54.77 -34.68
C HIS A 158 -12.76 -55.47 -33.59
N ALA A 159 -12.19 -55.62 -32.39
CA ALA A 159 -12.93 -56.06 -31.22
C ALA A 159 -13.67 -54.88 -30.59
N TYR A 160 -14.85 -54.53 -31.13
CA TYR A 160 -15.74 -53.57 -30.49
C TYR A 160 -16.67 -54.28 -29.49
N PRO A 161 -16.79 -53.81 -28.23
CA PRO A 161 -17.95 -54.12 -27.40
C PRO A 161 -19.21 -53.64 -28.13
N SER A 162 -20.30 -54.40 -28.11
CA SER A 162 -21.47 -54.14 -28.95
C SER A 162 -21.95 -52.68 -28.85
N VAL A 163 -22.34 -52.13 -30.01
CA VAL A 163 -22.91 -50.79 -30.22
C VAL A 163 -23.96 -50.41 -29.16
N GLU A 164 -24.69 -51.40 -28.64
CA GLU A 164 -25.72 -51.27 -27.62
C GLU A 164 -25.18 -50.86 -26.23
N ILE A 165 -24.01 -51.36 -25.81
CA ILE A 165 -23.39 -51.00 -24.52
C ILE A 165 -22.80 -49.59 -24.58
N PHE A 166 -22.24 -49.20 -25.73
CA PHE A 166 -21.77 -47.83 -25.97
C PHE A 166 -22.92 -46.83 -25.93
N PHE A 167 -24.03 -47.11 -26.64
CA PHE A 167 -25.20 -46.23 -26.61
C PHE A 167 -25.81 -46.09 -25.22
N LYS A 168 -25.85 -47.17 -24.43
CA LYS A 168 -26.31 -47.12 -23.04
C LYS A 168 -25.41 -46.24 -22.17
N ARG A 169 -24.09 -46.35 -22.31
CA ARG A 169 -23.14 -45.51 -21.56
C ARG A 169 -23.20 -44.03 -21.97
N ILE A 170 -23.43 -43.74 -23.25
CA ILE A 170 -23.66 -42.38 -23.74
C ILE A 170 -24.98 -41.81 -23.20
N GLN A 171 -26.04 -42.62 -23.10
CA GLN A 171 -27.30 -42.19 -22.50
C GLN A 171 -27.16 -41.89 -21.00
N ASP A 172 -26.45 -42.75 -20.25
CA ASP A 172 -26.19 -42.55 -18.83
C ASP A 172 -25.33 -41.31 -18.58
N LEU A 173 -24.29 -41.09 -19.40
CA LEU A 173 -23.47 -39.87 -19.35
C LEU A 173 -24.27 -38.62 -19.69
N LYS A 174 -25.15 -38.69 -20.70
CA LYS A 174 -26.06 -37.58 -21.03
C LYS A 174 -26.98 -37.23 -19.85
N ALA A 175 -27.50 -38.23 -19.14
CA ALA A 175 -28.37 -38.01 -17.98
C ALA A 175 -27.62 -37.32 -16.81
N VAL A 176 -26.37 -37.73 -16.55
CA VAL A 176 -25.52 -37.10 -15.53
C VAL A 176 -25.18 -35.66 -15.91
N VAL A 177 -24.79 -35.42 -17.17
CA VAL A 177 -24.47 -34.08 -17.67
C VAL A 177 -25.69 -33.15 -17.60
N LEU A 178 -26.89 -33.64 -17.98
CA LEU A 178 -28.15 -32.90 -17.85
C LEU A 178 -28.49 -32.59 -16.38
N GLY A 179 -28.18 -33.51 -15.46
CA GLY A 179 -28.35 -33.31 -14.01
C GLY A 179 -27.44 -32.21 -13.45
N GLU A 180 -26.16 -32.23 -13.83
CA GLU A 180 -25.20 -31.20 -13.42
C GLU A 180 -25.50 -29.84 -14.07
N GLN A 181 -25.95 -29.81 -15.33
CA GLN A 181 -26.40 -28.57 -15.99
C GLN A 181 -27.56 -27.89 -15.26
N ARG A 182 -28.53 -28.67 -14.74
CA ARG A 182 -29.63 -28.11 -13.93
C ARG A 182 -29.15 -27.51 -12.61
N LYS A 183 -28.16 -28.12 -11.97
CA LYS A 183 -27.56 -27.58 -10.73
C LYS A 183 -26.81 -26.28 -10.98
N ILE A 184 -26.04 -26.21 -12.08
CA ILE A 184 -25.33 -25.00 -12.48
C ILE A 184 -26.34 -23.86 -12.71
N LEU A 185 -27.42 -24.13 -13.45
CA LEU A 185 -28.45 -23.12 -13.73
C LEU A 185 -29.11 -22.59 -12.44
N ALA A 186 -29.42 -23.47 -11.49
CA ALA A 186 -29.97 -23.08 -10.19
C ALA A 186 -28.97 -22.26 -9.34
N LEU A 187 -27.68 -22.60 -9.39
CA LEU A 187 -26.63 -21.83 -8.71
C LEU A 187 -26.41 -20.46 -9.36
N GLU A 188 -26.49 -20.36 -10.69
CA GLU A 188 -26.39 -19.10 -11.41
C GLU A 188 -27.55 -18.15 -11.09
N GLU A 189 -28.78 -18.67 -11.01
CA GLU A 189 -29.95 -17.90 -10.55
C GLU A 189 -29.77 -17.40 -9.11
N GLU A 190 -29.23 -18.24 -8.22
CA GLU A 190 -28.97 -17.86 -6.83
C GLU A 190 -27.86 -16.80 -6.71
N VAL A 191 -26.77 -16.94 -7.47
CA VAL A 191 -25.72 -15.93 -7.55
C VAL A 191 -26.26 -14.61 -8.10
N ALA A 192 -27.10 -14.64 -9.12
CA ALA A 192 -27.74 -13.46 -9.67
C ALA A 192 -28.64 -12.76 -8.63
N ARG A 193 -29.40 -13.55 -7.86
CA ARG A 193 -30.25 -13.05 -6.78
C ARG A 193 -29.44 -12.38 -5.65
N LEU A 194 -28.37 -13.03 -5.20
CA LEU A 194 -27.47 -12.50 -4.16
C LEU A 194 -26.74 -11.24 -4.62
N LYS A 195 -26.28 -11.19 -5.88
CA LYS A 195 -25.70 -9.98 -6.48
C LYS A 195 -26.70 -8.83 -6.50
N HIS A 196 -27.93 -9.07 -6.98
CA HIS A 196 -28.96 -8.05 -6.99
C HIS A 196 -29.30 -7.53 -5.57
N GLN A 197 -29.32 -8.40 -4.57
CA GLN A 197 -29.53 -8.01 -3.18
C GLN A 197 -28.36 -7.18 -2.62
N SER A 198 -27.10 -7.52 -2.95
CA SER A 198 -25.91 -6.76 -2.60
C SER A 198 -25.87 -5.39 -3.27
N ASP A 199 -26.24 -5.32 -4.55
CA ASP A 199 -26.32 -4.07 -5.30
C ASP A 199 -27.39 -3.15 -4.70
N LEU A 200 -28.56 -3.69 -4.35
CA LEU A 200 -29.62 -2.93 -3.70
C LEU A 200 -29.23 -2.46 -2.29
N GLN A 201 -28.49 -3.27 -1.52
CA GLN A 201 -27.94 -2.84 -0.22
C GLN A 201 -26.88 -1.75 -0.37
N THR A 202 -26.02 -1.85 -1.38
CA THR A 202 -25.00 -0.84 -1.70
C THR A 202 -25.64 0.46 -2.15
N GLU A 203 -26.69 0.39 -2.95
CA GLU A 203 -27.45 1.56 -3.39
C GLU A 203 -28.21 2.21 -2.22
N LYS A 204 -28.82 1.43 -1.33
CA LYS A 204 -29.42 1.94 -0.09
C LYS A 204 -28.40 2.60 0.82
N ALA A 205 -27.25 1.97 1.05
CA ALA A 205 -26.16 2.54 1.85
C ALA A 205 -25.58 3.81 1.21
N ASN A 206 -25.50 3.86 -0.12
CA ASN A 206 -25.10 5.06 -0.85
C ASN A 206 -26.15 6.17 -0.75
N MET A 207 -27.44 5.86 -0.84
CA MET A 207 -28.53 6.82 -0.64
C MET A 207 -28.56 7.35 0.80
N GLU A 208 -28.36 6.50 1.80
CA GLU A 208 -28.23 6.91 3.21
C GLU A 208 -26.97 7.75 3.42
N CYS A 209 -25.82 7.36 2.86
CA CYS A 209 -24.59 8.15 2.89
C CYS A 209 -24.77 9.52 2.21
N GLN A 210 -25.47 9.56 1.07
CA GLN A 210 -25.82 10.82 0.40
C GLN A 210 -26.80 11.65 1.24
N ARG A 211 -27.76 11.02 1.91
CA ARG A 211 -28.68 11.69 2.83
C ARG A 211 -27.93 12.28 4.01
N PHE A 212 -27.07 11.52 4.68
CA PHE A 212 -26.23 12.01 5.78
C PHE A 212 -25.25 13.09 5.32
N LYS A 213 -24.69 12.98 4.09
CA LYS A 213 -23.90 14.06 3.49
C LYS A 213 -24.72 15.32 3.29
N ARG A 214 -25.94 15.23 2.74
CA ARG A 214 -26.84 16.39 2.59
C ARG A 214 -27.27 16.98 3.93
N GLU A 215 -27.58 16.15 4.93
CA GLU A 215 -27.93 16.59 6.28
C GLU A 215 -26.74 17.28 6.95
N ARG A 216 -25.52 16.74 6.82
CA ARG A 216 -24.27 17.39 7.26
C ARG A 216 -24.04 18.69 6.52
N ASP A 217 -24.16 18.72 5.19
CA ASP A 217 -23.89 19.91 4.38
C ASP A 217 -24.95 21.00 4.66
N ASN A 218 -26.21 20.62 4.92
CA ASN A 218 -27.25 21.53 5.38
C ASN A 218 -26.99 22.02 6.81
N ALA A 219 -26.53 21.16 7.72
CA ALA A 219 -26.15 21.56 9.06
C ALA A 219 -24.93 22.48 9.04
N VAL A 220 -23.96 22.24 8.17
CA VAL A 220 -22.80 23.12 7.93
C VAL A 220 -23.24 24.42 7.27
N ARG A 221 -24.17 24.40 6.31
CA ARG A 221 -24.75 25.63 5.74
C ARG A 221 -25.52 26.41 6.80
N GLN A 222 -26.34 25.77 7.62
CA GLN A 222 -27.03 26.42 8.73
C GLN A 222 -26.03 26.94 9.77
N LEU A 223 -24.96 26.21 10.07
CA LEU A 223 -23.89 26.67 10.95
C LEU A 223 -23.12 27.85 10.35
N ASN A 224 -22.87 27.82 9.04
CA ASN A 224 -22.24 28.90 8.28
C ASN A 224 -23.17 30.11 8.13
N GLU A 225 -24.47 29.92 7.99
CA GLU A 225 -25.50 30.98 7.98
C GLU A 225 -25.68 31.58 9.39
N LEU A 226 -25.57 30.76 10.43
CA LEU A 226 -25.50 31.20 11.84
C LEU A 226 -24.16 31.88 12.16
N GLN A 227 -23.06 31.51 11.49
CA GLN A 227 -21.76 32.17 11.57
C GLN A 227 -21.68 33.45 10.71
N ASP A 228 -22.39 33.51 9.57
CA ASP A 228 -22.50 34.69 8.69
C ASP A 228 -23.36 35.78 9.35
N GLN A 229 -24.29 35.39 10.23
CA GLN A 229 -25.00 36.31 11.12
C GLN A 229 -24.15 36.79 12.31
N ASN A 230 -22.95 36.24 12.51
CA ASN A 230 -22.00 36.67 13.52
C ASN A 230 -20.61 36.82 12.88
N PRO A 231 -20.39 37.83 12.00
CA PRO A 231 -19.08 38.07 11.44
C PRO A 231 -18.10 38.12 12.60
N GLN A 232 -17.05 37.29 12.62
CA GLN A 232 -16.11 37.25 13.76
C GLN A 232 -15.72 38.68 14.15
N ILE A 233 -16.33 39.19 15.23
CA ILE A 233 -16.14 40.57 15.66
C ILE A 233 -14.84 40.56 16.43
N PHE A 234 -13.74 40.92 15.76
CA PHE A 234 -12.57 41.38 16.49
C PHE A 234 -13.00 42.57 17.33
N LEU A 235 -12.76 42.50 18.64
CA LEU A 235 -12.96 43.67 19.48
C LEU A 235 -12.04 44.78 18.97
N GLU A 236 -12.62 45.91 18.59
CA GLU A 236 -11.84 47.11 18.29
C GLU A 236 -11.44 47.74 19.62
N PHE A 237 -10.14 47.73 19.91
CA PHE A 237 -9.57 48.38 21.08
C PHE A 237 -9.13 49.80 20.70
N PRO A 238 -9.52 50.84 21.46
CA PRO A 238 -8.96 52.16 21.27
C PRO A 238 -7.48 52.15 21.66
N ILE A 239 -6.66 53.00 21.02
CA ILE A 239 -5.22 53.08 21.29
C ILE A 239 -4.92 53.30 22.79
N THR A 240 -5.78 54.04 23.51
CA THR A 240 -5.65 54.31 24.94
C THR A 240 -5.58 53.04 25.78
N ASN A 241 -6.33 52.00 25.41
CA ASN A 241 -6.30 50.72 26.11
C ASN A 241 -4.94 50.04 25.97
N LEU A 242 -4.36 50.07 24.76
CA LEU A 242 -3.06 49.47 24.48
C LEU A 242 -1.94 50.25 25.17
N LEU A 243 -1.98 51.58 25.14
CA LEU A 243 -1.02 52.44 25.84
C LEU A 243 -1.03 52.19 27.35
N GLN A 244 -2.22 52.11 27.96
CA GLN A 244 -2.33 51.80 29.38
C GLN A 244 -1.83 50.38 29.69
N ALA A 245 -2.17 49.39 28.86
CA ALA A 245 -1.80 48.00 29.08
C ALA A 245 -0.29 47.73 28.96
N THR A 246 0.44 48.57 28.22
CA THR A 246 1.86 48.37 27.89
C THR A 246 2.78 49.45 28.46
N GLU A 247 2.26 50.30 29.36
CA GLU A 247 2.99 51.45 29.90
C GLU A 247 3.59 52.35 28.80
N ASN A 248 2.76 52.70 27.82
CA ASN A 248 3.15 53.42 26.59
C ASN A 248 4.19 52.67 25.74
N PHE A 249 3.97 51.36 25.52
CA PHE A 249 4.90 50.49 24.78
C PHE A 249 6.33 50.51 25.33
N SER A 250 6.45 50.50 26.66
CA SER A 250 7.73 50.47 27.37
C SER A 250 8.57 49.25 26.96
N ASP A 251 9.90 49.42 26.87
CA ASP A 251 10.84 48.32 26.63
C ASP A 251 10.77 47.23 27.71
N LEU A 252 10.32 47.56 28.93
CA LEU A 252 10.08 46.58 30.00
C LEU A 252 8.94 45.61 29.67
N CYS A 253 7.98 46.04 28.87
CA CYS A 253 6.85 45.22 28.42
C CYS A 253 7.17 44.49 27.11
N LYS A 254 8.27 44.82 26.43
CA LYS A 254 8.63 44.23 25.14
C LYS A 254 9.08 42.78 25.33
N VAL A 255 8.45 41.87 24.61
CA VAL A 255 8.71 40.41 24.67
C VAL A 255 9.42 39.92 23.42
N GLY A 256 9.18 40.56 22.26
CA GLY A 256 9.79 40.16 21.02
C GLY A 256 9.78 41.26 19.97
N ASP A 257 10.75 41.20 19.06
CA ASP A 257 10.82 42.02 17.87
C ASP A 257 11.13 41.10 16.70
N THR A 258 10.16 40.96 15.80
CA THR A 258 10.25 40.05 14.66
C THR A 258 9.99 40.81 13.37
N GLU A 259 10.25 40.16 12.24
CA GLU A 259 9.86 40.64 10.92
C GLU A 259 8.36 40.93 10.78
N TYR A 260 7.52 40.33 11.62
CA TYR A 260 6.08 40.53 11.63
C TYR A 260 5.65 41.75 12.46
N GLY A 261 6.50 42.22 13.38
CA GLY A 261 6.15 43.28 14.32
C GLY A 261 6.80 43.14 15.69
N CYS A 262 6.63 44.19 16.51
CA CYS A 262 7.02 44.20 17.92
C CYS A 262 5.88 43.67 18.78
N VAL A 263 6.18 42.79 19.73
CA VAL A 263 5.21 42.19 20.65
C VAL A 263 5.48 42.65 22.07
N TYR A 264 4.43 43.12 22.73
CA TYR A 264 4.44 43.58 24.12
C TYR A 264 3.52 42.71 24.96
N LYS A 265 3.93 42.40 26.18
CA LYS A 265 3.05 41.84 27.20
C LYS A 265 2.26 43.00 27.82
N GLY A 266 0.96 42.81 28.01
CA GLY A 266 0.14 43.80 28.68
C GLY A 266 -1.01 43.17 29.45
N ILE A 267 -1.75 44.02 30.16
CA ILE A 267 -2.96 43.61 30.89
C ILE A 267 -4.11 44.51 30.42
N ILE A 268 -5.16 43.90 29.86
CA ILE A 268 -6.40 44.58 29.46
C ILE A 268 -7.55 43.93 30.23
N HIS A 269 -8.28 44.73 31.03
CA HIS A 269 -9.39 44.25 31.87
C HIS A 269 -9.01 42.99 32.68
N ASP A 270 -7.90 43.07 33.44
CA ASP A 270 -7.34 41.98 34.25
C ASP A 270 -6.93 40.71 33.48
N THR A 271 -6.97 40.73 32.16
CA THR A 271 -6.53 39.64 31.30
C THR A 271 -5.14 39.94 30.78
N THR A 272 -4.20 39.02 31.01
CA THR A 272 -2.86 39.12 30.39
C THR A 272 -2.96 38.82 28.90
N VAL A 273 -2.41 39.71 28.08
CA VAL A 273 -2.48 39.66 26.62
C VAL A 273 -1.11 39.87 25.99
N ALA A 274 -0.96 39.41 24.73
CA ALA A 274 0.15 39.78 23.86
C ALA A 274 -0.34 40.80 22.83
N ILE A 275 0.26 41.99 22.81
CA ILE A 275 -0.09 43.08 21.89
C ILE A 275 1.01 43.18 20.84
N LYS A 276 0.67 42.82 19.60
CA LYS A 276 1.58 42.87 18.44
C LYS A 276 1.33 44.14 17.63
N LEU A 277 2.31 45.05 17.61
CA LEU A 277 2.37 46.17 16.67
C LEU A 277 2.91 45.66 15.33
N SER A 278 2.08 45.63 14.30
CA SER A 278 2.49 45.16 12.97
C SER A 278 3.54 46.08 12.37
N ARG A 279 4.53 45.51 11.67
CA ARG A 279 5.61 46.31 11.05
C ARG A 279 5.12 47.13 9.84
N SER A 280 3.98 46.77 9.26
CA SER A 280 3.30 47.55 8.21
C SER A 280 1.79 47.30 8.22
N ASP A 281 1.03 48.25 7.68
CA ASP A 281 -0.42 48.12 7.51
C ASP A 281 -0.79 46.93 6.61
N ILE A 282 0.06 46.62 5.61
CA ILE A 282 -0.17 45.46 4.72
C ILE A 282 -0.12 44.16 5.51
N LEU A 283 0.87 43.99 6.40
CA LEU A 283 0.95 42.81 7.28
C LEU A 283 -0.27 42.73 8.19
N PHE A 284 -0.66 43.87 8.78
CA PHE A 284 -1.83 43.95 9.66
C PHE A 284 -3.12 43.53 8.93
N GLN A 285 -3.40 44.10 7.76
CA GLN A 285 -4.63 43.80 7.01
C GLN A 285 -4.64 42.34 6.52
N GLN A 286 -3.50 41.80 6.10
CA GLN A 286 -3.41 40.39 5.70
C GLN A 286 -3.70 39.46 6.88
N GLU A 287 -3.09 39.71 8.04
CA GLU A 287 -3.28 38.89 9.24
C GLU A 287 -4.73 38.96 9.74
N VAL A 288 -5.34 40.16 9.75
CA VAL A 288 -6.77 40.35 10.04
C VAL A 288 -7.66 39.56 9.07
N SER A 289 -7.35 39.60 7.77
CA SER A 289 -8.10 38.87 6.73
C SER A 289 -8.02 37.36 6.94
N ILE A 290 -6.84 36.84 7.26
CA ILE A 290 -6.59 35.42 7.50
C ILE A 290 -7.29 34.92 8.77
N LEU A 291 -7.21 35.70 9.85
CA LEU A 291 -7.79 35.32 11.14
C LEU A 291 -9.33 35.27 11.13
N ARG A 292 -9.99 36.09 10.29
CA ARG A 292 -11.46 36.07 10.11
C ARG A 292 -12.00 34.76 9.58
N GLN A 293 -11.18 34.02 8.86
CA GLN A 293 -11.59 32.83 8.13
C GLN A 293 -11.78 31.59 9.02
N GLY A 294 -11.44 31.66 10.32
CA GLY A 294 -11.77 30.58 11.26
C GLY A 294 -10.82 30.46 12.45
N ARG A 295 -11.29 29.74 13.49
CA ARG A 295 -10.54 29.45 14.71
C ARG A 295 -10.33 27.95 14.87
N HIS A 296 -9.21 27.57 15.46
CA HIS A 296 -8.87 26.19 15.77
C HIS A 296 -8.13 26.14 17.12
N PRO A 297 -8.32 25.11 17.98
CA PRO A 297 -7.70 25.04 19.30
C PRO A 297 -6.17 25.16 19.30
N SER A 298 -5.52 24.66 18.23
CA SER A 298 -4.07 24.70 18.04
C SER A 298 -3.61 25.84 17.11
N ILE A 299 -4.41 26.89 16.96
CA ILE A 299 -4.04 28.18 16.34
C ILE A 299 -4.19 29.27 17.40
N VAL A 300 -3.27 30.23 17.42
CA VAL A 300 -3.32 31.35 18.38
C VAL A 300 -4.64 32.14 18.26
N ASN A 301 -5.28 32.40 19.38
CA ASN A 301 -6.54 33.12 19.43
C ASN A 301 -6.31 34.64 19.42
N CYS A 302 -6.79 35.30 18.36
CA CYS A 302 -6.87 36.75 18.29
C CYS A 302 -8.14 37.24 19.00
N ILE A 303 -7.94 38.05 20.04
CA ILE A 303 -8.98 38.64 20.88
C ILE A 303 -9.56 39.88 20.19
N GLY A 304 -8.71 40.72 19.61
CA GLY A 304 -9.13 41.94 18.94
C GLY A 304 -7.99 42.66 18.24
N LYS A 305 -8.27 43.88 17.79
CA LYS A 305 -7.36 44.71 17.01
C LYS A 305 -7.47 46.19 17.41
N CYS A 306 -6.45 46.97 17.08
CA CYS A 306 -6.49 48.44 17.15
C CYS A 306 -6.01 48.98 15.81
N SER A 307 -6.95 49.48 15.00
CA SER A 307 -6.68 49.94 13.64
C SER A 307 -5.88 51.27 13.61
N GLU A 308 -5.92 52.06 14.68
CA GLU A 308 -5.19 53.34 14.78
C GLU A 308 -3.67 53.18 14.70
N VAL A 309 -3.15 52.04 15.16
CA VAL A 309 -1.70 51.72 15.22
C VAL A 309 -1.38 50.35 14.62
N SER A 310 -2.30 49.79 13.82
CA SER A 310 -2.13 48.48 13.16
C SER A 310 -1.69 47.36 14.11
N ALA A 311 -2.36 47.30 15.26
CA ALA A 311 -2.04 46.37 16.34
C ALA A 311 -3.05 45.23 16.48
N LEU A 312 -2.57 44.05 16.87
CA LEU A 312 -3.37 42.87 17.16
C LEU A 312 -3.20 42.46 18.62
N VAL A 313 -4.30 42.09 19.27
CA VAL A 313 -4.35 41.65 20.67
C VAL A 313 -4.63 40.16 20.69
N TYR A 314 -3.65 39.39 21.16
CA TYR A 314 -3.68 37.93 21.26
C TYR A 314 -3.79 37.46 22.71
N GLU A 315 -4.24 36.22 22.88
CA GLU A 315 -4.06 35.50 24.14
C GLU A 315 -2.57 35.44 24.54
N TRP A 316 -2.29 35.52 25.85
CA TRP A 316 -0.94 35.33 26.36
C TRP A 316 -0.60 33.85 26.52
N LEU A 317 0.55 33.44 26.00
CA LEU A 317 1.04 32.04 26.04
C LEU A 317 2.29 31.97 26.93
N PRO A 318 2.15 31.57 28.22
CA PRO A 318 3.17 31.80 29.23
C PRO A 318 4.41 30.90 29.12
N ASN A 319 4.32 29.77 28.41
CA ASN A 319 5.45 28.85 28.23
C ASN A 319 6.31 29.19 27.01
N GLY A 320 6.05 30.32 26.33
CA GLY A 320 6.88 30.77 25.22
C GLY A 320 6.77 29.89 23.98
N ASN A 321 7.83 29.90 23.17
CA ASN A 321 7.86 29.21 21.87
C ASN A 321 8.58 27.85 21.95
N LEU A 322 8.29 26.97 20.99
CA LEU A 322 8.82 25.61 20.93
C LEU A 322 10.33 25.58 20.66
N GLN A 323 10.88 26.59 19.96
CA GLN A 323 12.33 26.67 19.70
C GLN A 323 13.11 26.68 21.01
N ASP A 324 12.69 27.51 21.97
CA ASP A 324 13.36 27.63 23.28
C ASP A 324 13.28 26.33 24.09
N HIS A 325 12.18 25.59 23.98
CA HIS A 325 12.04 24.27 24.59
C HIS A 325 12.91 23.18 23.96
N ILE A 326 13.18 23.26 22.64
CA ILE A 326 14.05 22.30 21.95
C ILE A 326 15.52 22.54 22.34
N VAL A 327 15.95 23.80 22.43
CA VAL A 327 17.35 24.14 22.75
C VAL A 327 17.59 24.40 24.24
N CYS A 328 16.56 24.27 25.08
CA CYS A 328 16.59 24.57 26.52
C CYS A 328 17.14 25.98 26.83
N ALA A 329 16.70 26.99 26.07
CA ALA A 329 17.10 28.39 26.25
C ALA A 329 16.07 29.16 27.09
N ASN A 330 16.43 30.38 27.53
CA ASN A 330 15.53 31.33 28.20
C ASN A 330 14.80 30.79 29.45
N GLY A 331 15.39 29.78 30.12
CA GLY A 331 14.79 29.13 31.29
C GLY A 331 13.70 28.09 30.95
N SER A 332 13.47 27.80 29.67
CA SER A 332 12.52 26.79 29.21
C SER A 332 13.06 25.38 29.43
N PRO A 333 12.40 24.53 30.26
CA PRO A 333 12.85 23.17 30.47
C PRO A 333 12.56 22.28 29.25
N PRO A 334 13.27 21.15 29.12
CA PRO A 334 12.98 20.17 28.07
C PRO A 334 11.57 19.62 28.23
N LEU A 335 10.85 19.49 27.12
CA LEU A 335 9.53 18.87 27.09
C LEU A 335 9.65 17.35 27.13
N SER A 336 8.76 16.69 27.88
CA SER A 336 8.64 15.23 27.89
C SER A 336 8.22 14.69 26.52
N TRP A 337 8.56 13.44 26.23
CA TRP A 337 8.21 12.82 24.96
C TRP A 337 6.70 12.83 24.70
N GLN A 338 5.87 12.66 25.73
CA GLN A 338 4.41 12.70 25.61
C GLN A 338 3.93 14.07 25.14
N ILE A 339 4.50 15.15 25.70
CA ILE A 339 4.17 16.51 25.29
C ILE A 339 4.65 16.74 23.85
N ARG A 340 5.86 16.29 23.50
CA ARG A 340 6.39 16.43 22.13
C ARG A 340 5.51 15.70 21.11
N THR A 341 5.07 14.47 21.40
CA THR A 341 4.12 13.70 20.57
C THR A 341 2.77 14.41 20.46
N GLN A 342 2.27 14.97 21.57
CA GLN A 342 1.04 15.74 21.57
C GLN A 342 1.13 16.98 20.67
N ILE A 343 2.24 17.72 20.73
CA ILE A 343 2.50 18.90 19.90
C ILE A 343 2.52 18.52 18.41
N ILE A 344 3.15 17.39 18.04
CA ILE A 344 3.13 16.91 16.65
C ILE A 344 1.69 16.70 16.16
N GLY A 345 0.84 16.05 16.96
CA GLY A 345 -0.57 15.86 16.62
C GLY A 345 -1.35 17.17 16.50
N GLU A 346 -1.11 18.13 17.39
CA GLU A 346 -1.76 19.44 17.34
C GLU A 346 -1.38 20.25 16.11
N ILE A 347 -0.10 20.21 15.71
CA ILE A 347 0.37 20.82 14.47
C ILE A 347 -0.33 20.16 13.28
N CYS A 348 -0.40 18.82 13.23
CA CYS A 348 -1.11 18.11 12.17
C CYS A 348 -2.60 18.52 12.10
N SER A 349 -3.29 18.60 13.24
CA SER A 349 -4.69 19.02 13.32
C SER A 349 -4.88 20.45 12.80
N ALA A 350 -4.00 21.37 13.19
CA ALA A 350 -4.06 22.76 12.72
C ALA A 350 -3.79 22.87 11.21
N LEU A 351 -2.79 22.14 10.69
CA LEU A 351 -2.50 22.12 9.25
C LEU A 351 -3.65 21.54 8.44
N LEU A 352 -4.25 20.42 8.87
CA LEU A 352 -5.44 19.85 8.23
C LEU A 352 -6.58 20.87 8.14
N PHE A 353 -6.83 21.62 9.22
CA PHE A 353 -7.82 22.69 9.24
C PHE A 353 -7.49 23.84 8.28
N LEU A 354 -6.23 24.24 8.16
CA LEU A 354 -5.80 25.28 7.23
C LEU A 354 -5.90 24.82 5.77
N HIS A 355 -5.52 23.57 5.50
CA HIS A 355 -5.49 22.97 4.17
C HIS A 355 -6.88 22.61 3.64
N SER A 356 -7.87 22.38 4.52
CA SER A 356 -9.24 22.05 4.13
C SER A 356 -10.08 23.26 3.69
N ARG A 357 -9.49 24.46 3.56
CA ARG A 357 -10.22 25.67 3.18
C ARG A 357 -10.49 25.71 1.67
N GLU A 358 -11.68 26.22 1.32
CA GLU A 358 -12.12 26.45 -0.06
C GLU A 358 -12.25 27.96 -0.34
N PRO A 359 -12.06 28.44 -1.59
CA PRO A 359 -11.76 27.68 -2.81
C PRO A 359 -10.28 27.28 -2.95
N HIS A 360 -9.39 27.81 -2.10
CA HIS A 360 -7.96 27.47 -2.09
C HIS A 360 -7.51 27.14 -0.68
N ALA A 361 -6.73 26.07 -0.55
CA ALA A 361 -6.09 25.68 0.71
C ALA A 361 -5.22 26.82 1.25
N LEU A 362 -5.35 27.14 2.54
CA LEU A 362 -4.47 28.13 3.17
C LEU A 362 -3.19 27.42 3.62
N VAL A 363 -2.09 27.68 2.93
CA VAL A 363 -0.77 27.17 3.29
C VAL A 363 -0.18 28.03 4.41
N HIS A 364 0.35 27.40 5.46
CA HIS A 364 1.01 28.11 6.56
C HIS A 364 2.26 28.85 6.05
N GLY A 365 3.14 28.16 5.33
CA GLY A 365 4.29 28.72 4.62
C GLY A 365 5.51 29.00 5.50
N ASP A 366 5.35 29.50 6.72
CA ASP A 366 6.48 29.74 7.66
C ASP A 366 6.41 28.85 8.92
N LEU A 367 6.11 27.56 8.77
CA LEU A 367 5.93 26.65 9.92
C LEU A 367 7.29 26.31 10.52
N ARG A 368 7.59 26.85 11.71
CA ARG A 368 8.88 26.69 12.41
C ARG A 368 8.68 26.68 13.93
N PRO A 369 9.59 26.10 14.72
CA PRO A 369 9.47 26.07 16.17
C PRO A 369 9.28 27.44 16.85
N CYS A 370 9.84 28.52 16.30
CA CYS A 370 9.64 29.88 16.85
C CYS A 370 8.22 30.44 16.60
N ASN A 371 7.46 29.87 15.66
CA ASN A 371 6.06 30.23 15.37
C ASN A 371 5.06 29.25 16.02
N ILE A 372 5.54 28.37 16.90
CA ILE A 372 4.72 27.41 17.64
C ILE A 372 4.88 27.74 19.12
N PHE A 373 3.80 28.21 19.73
CA PHE A 373 3.79 28.59 21.15
C PHE A 373 3.17 27.50 22.01
N VAL A 374 3.57 27.48 23.27
CA VAL A 374 3.09 26.53 24.27
C VAL A 374 2.26 27.28 25.30
N ASP A 375 1.02 26.83 25.50
CA ASP A 375 0.11 27.40 26.50
C ASP A 375 0.41 26.86 27.91
N ALA A 376 -0.31 27.37 28.92
CA ALA A 376 -0.15 26.96 30.32
C ALA A 376 -0.36 25.45 30.57
N ASN A 377 -1.10 24.76 29.70
CA ASN A 377 -1.42 23.34 29.79
C ASN A 377 -0.49 22.48 28.92
N PHE A 378 0.61 23.05 28.41
CA PHE A 378 1.53 22.39 27.48
C PHE A 378 0.87 21.94 26.17
N ARG A 379 -0.14 22.69 25.72
CA ARG A 379 -0.76 22.54 24.39
C ARG A 379 -0.11 23.53 23.43
N SER A 380 0.07 23.13 22.19
CA SER A 380 0.67 23.97 21.16
C SER A 380 -0.34 24.78 20.36
N LYS A 381 0.08 26.01 20.01
CA LYS A 381 -0.66 26.92 19.15
C LYS A 381 0.26 27.53 18.09
N ILE A 382 -0.12 27.40 16.83
CA ILE A 382 0.64 27.96 15.71
C ILE A 382 0.19 29.39 15.40
N CYS A 383 1.12 30.24 14.94
CA CYS A 383 0.86 31.64 14.58
C CYS A 383 1.56 32.02 13.26
N ASN A 384 1.28 33.22 12.74
CA ASN A 384 1.89 33.79 11.52
C ASN A 384 1.66 32.99 10.23
N PHE A 385 0.60 32.18 10.17
CA PHE A 385 0.23 31.38 9.00
C PHE A 385 -0.26 32.25 7.83
N GLY A 386 0.12 31.89 6.60
CA GLY A 386 -0.29 32.58 5.37
C GLY A 386 0.38 33.94 5.13
N MET A 387 1.42 34.26 5.90
CA MET A 387 2.10 35.55 5.85
C MET A 387 3.40 35.53 5.03
N LEU A 388 3.95 34.35 4.71
CA LEU A 388 5.28 34.22 4.10
C LEU A 388 5.39 34.95 2.75
N THR A 389 4.33 34.92 1.93
CA THR A 389 4.30 35.51 0.59
C THR A 389 4.59 37.01 0.55
N LEU A 390 4.25 37.74 1.62
CA LEU A 390 4.51 39.18 1.73
C LEU A 390 6.01 39.51 1.88
N PHE A 391 6.80 38.58 2.40
CA PHE A 391 8.26 38.73 2.56
C PHE A 391 9.05 38.30 1.32
N LEU A 392 8.39 37.67 0.35
CA LEU A 392 9.02 37.20 -0.89
C LEU A 392 8.92 38.21 -2.03
N GLN A 393 8.17 39.31 -1.85
CA GLN A 393 8.03 40.33 -2.87
C GLN A 393 9.33 41.15 -3.02
N PRO A 394 9.74 41.50 -4.27
CA PRO A 394 10.94 42.29 -4.52
C PRO A 394 10.90 43.62 -3.75
N GLY A 395 11.97 43.92 -3.00
CA GLY A 395 12.15 45.20 -2.31
C GLY A 395 11.72 45.24 -0.84
N ASN A 396 11.08 44.20 -0.31
CA ASN A 396 10.84 44.08 1.14
C ASN A 396 12.07 43.49 1.85
N HIS A 397 12.36 43.99 3.06
CA HIS A 397 13.47 43.57 3.92
C HIS A 397 13.66 42.05 3.88
N GLN A 398 14.87 41.61 3.48
CA GLN A 398 15.21 40.20 3.50
C GLN A 398 14.95 39.66 4.91
N PRO A 399 14.00 38.72 5.08
CA PRO A 399 13.82 38.06 6.36
C PRO A 399 15.14 37.39 6.77
N ALA A 400 15.26 36.95 8.02
CA ALA A 400 16.37 36.11 8.46
C ALA A 400 16.33 34.75 7.72
N LEU A 401 16.67 34.75 6.43
CA LEU A 401 16.54 33.64 5.49
C LEU A 401 17.29 32.43 6.05
N THR A 402 18.46 32.65 6.64
CA THR A 402 19.27 31.62 7.30
C THR A 402 18.52 30.82 8.36
N ALA A 403 17.63 31.46 9.13
CA ALA A 403 16.82 30.78 10.15
C ALA A 403 15.57 30.08 9.60
N ARG A 404 15.15 30.42 8.37
CA ARG A 404 14.01 29.80 7.67
C ARG A 404 14.41 28.63 6.81
N LEU A 405 15.55 28.76 6.13
CA LEU A 405 16.04 27.81 5.12
C LEU A 405 15.92 26.34 5.52
N PRO A 406 16.24 25.90 6.75
CA PRO A 406 16.14 24.49 7.10
C PRO A 406 14.71 23.92 7.06
N TYR A 407 13.70 24.78 7.20
CA TYR A 407 12.28 24.40 7.22
C TYR A 407 11.57 24.71 5.90
N LEU A 408 12.20 25.46 4.99
CA LEU A 408 11.60 25.79 3.71
C LEU A 408 11.66 24.59 2.76
N ASP A 409 10.54 24.35 2.08
CA ASP A 409 10.43 23.34 1.05
C ASP A 409 11.44 23.61 -0.09
N PRO A 410 12.33 22.65 -0.40
CA PRO A 410 13.37 22.82 -1.43
C PRO A 410 12.79 23.08 -2.83
N GLU A 411 11.61 22.53 -3.12
CA GLU A 411 10.95 22.83 -4.39
C GLU A 411 10.33 24.22 -4.40
N PHE A 412 9.83 24.72 -3.27
CA PHE A 412 9.35 26.09 -3.17
C PHE A 412 10.50 27.09 -3.39
N LEU A 413 11.70 26.79 -2.92
CA LEU A 413 12.89 27.60 -3.21
C LEU A 413 13.24 27.66 -4.71
N THR A 414 12.80 26.67 -5.48
CA THR A 414 13.06 26.57 -6.93
C THR A 414 11.91 27.13 -7.76
N THR A 415 10.66 26.81 -7.40
CA THR A 415 9.45 27.13 -8.17
C THR A 415 8.79 28.44 -7.74
N GLY A 416 9.03 28.89 -6.50
CA GLY A 416 8.32 30.01 -5.89
C GLY A 416 6.87 29.71 -5.49
N GLU A 417 6.39 28.48 -5.69
CA GLU A 417 5.01 28.08 -5.43
C GLU A 417 4.86 27.44 -4.04
N LEU A 418 4.00 27.98 -3.19
CA LEU A 418 3.67 27.38 -1.89
C LEU A 418 2.49 26.43 -2.04
N THR A 419 2.63 25.23 -1.46
CA THR A 419 1.60 24.17 -1.50
C THR A 419 1.39 23.58 -0.11
N PRO A 420 0.29 22.86 0.16
CA PRO A 420 0.12 22.08 1.39
C PRO A 420 1.31 21.15 1.69
N LEU A 421 1.95 20.59 0.67
CA LEU A 421 3.14 19.73 0.80
C LEU A 421 4.40 20.49 1.24
N SER A 422 4.40 21.83 1.13
CA SER A 422 5.47 22.67 1.69
C SER A 422 5.38 22.72 3.22
N ASP A 423 4.17 22.72 3.78
CA ASP A 423 3.96 22.62 5.22
C ASP A 423 4.28 21.21 5.74
N VAL A 424 4.00 20.17 4.95
CA VAL A 424 4.37 18.78 5.28
C VAL A 424 5.89 18.64 5.43
N TYR A 425 6.67 19.27 4.54
CA TYR A 425 8.13 19.31 4.67
C TYR A 425 8.57 19.96 5.98
N SER A 426 8.02 21.16 6.27
CA SER A 426 8.30 21.89 7.51
C SER A 426 7.97 21.07 8.75
N LEU A 427 6.82 20.38 8.75
CA LEU A 427 6.39 19.46 9.80
C LEU A 427 7.37 18.30 9.97
N GLY A 428 7.88 17.71 8.88
CA GLY A 428 8.87 16.65 8.93
C GLY A 428 10.15 17.06 9.67
N VAL A 429 10.67 18.25 9.36
CA VAL A 429 11.85 18.82 10.05
C VAL A 429 11.56 19.01 11.54
N ILE A 430 10.37 19.49 11.90
CA ILE A 430 9.95 19.67 13.30
C ILE A 430 9.83 18.33 14.03
N ILE A 431 9.24 17.30 13.41
CA ILE A 431 9.12 15.95 13.99
C ILE A 431 10.51 15.41 14.33
N LEU A 432 11.45 15.49 13.38
CA LEU A 432 12.83 15.02 13.58
C LEU A 432 13.54 15.84 14.67
N GLY A 433 13.32 17.15 14.71
CA GLY A 433 13.86 18.05 15.75
C GLY A 433 13.34 17.71 17.13
N LEU A 434 12.05 17.43 17.28
CA LEU A 434 11.43 17.04 18.56
C LEU A 434 11.91 15.68 19.05
N LEU A 435 12.21 14.74 18.15
CA LEU A 435 12.73 13.43 18.52
C LEU A 435 14.19 13.47 18.98
N THR A 436 15.01 14.33 18.37
CA THR A 436 16.48 14.25 18.51
C THR A 436 17.11 15.44 19.23
N GLY A 437 16.42 16.57 19.34
CA GLY A 437 16.99 17.82 19.86
C GLY A 437 18.11 18.40 18.98
N LEU A 438 18.35 17.83 17.80
CA LEU A 438 19.43 18.25 16.91
C LEU A 438 19.07 19.53 16.15
N PRO A 439 20.07 20.34 15.75
CA PRO A 439 19.85 21.45 14.84
C PRO A 439 19.21 20.96 13.52
N PRO A 440 18.29 21.74 12.92
CA PRO A 440 17.51 21.31 11.77
C PRO A 440 18.36 21.11 10.51
N LEU A 441 19.49 21.79 10.40
CA LEU A 441 20.41 21.62 9.27
C LEU A 441 21.04 20.22 9.33
N THR A 442 20.96 19.45 8.24
CA THR A 442 21.44 18.05 8.12
C THR A 442 20.72 17.01 8.99
N ILE A 443 19.63 17.38 9.68
CA ILE A 443 18.93 16.47 10.60
C ILE A 443 18.43 15.21 9.90
N ALA A 444 17.82 15.35 8.71
CA ALA A 444 17.31 14.25 7.91
C ALA A 444 18.42 13.25 7.55
N LYS A 445 19.58 13.74 7.12
CA LYS A 445 20.75 12.92 6.78
C LYS A 445 21.24 12.12 7.99
N LYS A 446 21.48 12.80 9.12
CA LYS A 446 21.95 12.15 10.35
C LYS A 446 20.97 11.08 10.85
N VAL A 447 19.67 11.37 10.80
CA VAL A 447 18.64 10.43 11.25
C VAL A 447 18.50 9.25 10.29
N SER A 448 18.59 9.46 8.97
CA SER A 448 18.57 8.37 7.98
C SER A 448 19.75 7.42 8.18
N GLU A 449 20.97 7.97 8.27
CA GLU A 449 22.18 7.19 8.54
C GLU A 449 22.06 6.39 9.84
N ALA A 450 21.45 6.99 10.87
CA ALA A 450 21.27 6.33 12.14
C ALA A 450 20.22 5.20 12.12
N LEU A 451 19.15 5.40 11.35
CA LEU A 451 18.12 4.41 11.13
C LEU A 451 18.67 3.20 10.36
N GLU A 452 19.45 3.45 9.29
CA GLU A 452 20.11 2.42 8.49
C GLU A 452 21.11 1.60 9.30
N ASN A 453 21.88 2.25 10.17
CA ASN A 453 22.88 1.61 11.03
C ASN A 453 22.29 1.01 12.33
N ASN A 454 20.97 0.98 12.50
CA ASN A 454 20.28 0.52 13.72
C ASN A 454 20.75 1.21 15.03
N ASN A 455 21.30 2.42 14.94
CA ASN A 455 21.81 3.16 16.09
C ASN A 455 20.89 4.35 16.49
N LEU A 456 19.65 4.39 15.98
CA LEU A 456 18.69 5.47 16.26
C LEU A 456 18.58 5.85 17.76
N HIS A 457 18.68 4.87 18.66
CA HIS A 457 18.64 5.09 20.11
C HIS A 457 19.72 6.05 20.63
N THR A 458 20.82 6.26 19.90
CA THR A 458 21.87 7.22 20.26
C THR A 458 21.52 8.65 19.90
N LEU A 459 20.62 8.86 18.92
CA LEU A 459 20.18 10.18 18.47
C LEU A 459 18.92 10.69 19.18
N ILE A 460 18.11 9.79 19.73
CA ILE A 460 16.89 10.18 20.45
C ILE A 460 17.26 11.02 21.69
N ASP A 461 16.59 12.15 21.83
CA ASP A 461 16.83 13.11 22.89
C ASP A 461 16.43 12.54 24.26
N LYS A 462 17.44 12.25 25.07
CA LYS A 462 17.28 11.69 26.42
C LYS A 462 16.69 12.71 27.41
N SER A 463 16.76 14.01 27.12
CA SER A 463 16.16 15.04 27.98
C SER A 463 14.62 14.98 27.98
N ALA A 464 14.03 14.38 26.96
CA ALA A 464 12.58 14.14 26.87
C ALA A 464 12.09 12.96 27.74
N GLY A 465 13.00 12.29 28.45
CA GLY A 465 12.73 11.07 29.19
C GLY A 465 12.84 9.81 28.32
N ASN A 466 12.22 8.71 28.77
CA ASN A 466 12.29 7.42 28.09
C ASN A 466 11.27 7.35 26.96
N TRP A 467 11.70 7.74 25.76
CA TRP A 467 10.93 7.50 24.54
C TRP A 467 10.64 6.01 24.34
N PRO A 468 9.37 5.63 24.14
CA PRO A 468 9.03 4.30 23.64
C PRO A 468 9.63 4.11 22.23
N TYR A 469 10.52 3.14 22.08
CA TYR A 469 11.33 3.00 20.86
C TYR A 469 10.48 2.79 19.60
N VAL A 470 9.40 2.01 19.69
CA VAL A 470 8.49 1.75 18.56
C VAL A 470 7.86 3.06 18.07
N GLN A 471 7.32 3.86 18.98
CA GLN A 471 6.67 5.13 18.70
C GLN A 471 7.68 6.16 18.16
N ALA A 472 8.88 6.22 18.76
CA ALA A 472 9.96 7.06 18.27
C ALA A 472 10.37 6.67 16.85
N LYS A 473 10.51 5.38 16.56
CA LYS A 473 10.84 4.87 15.21
C LYS A 473 9.74 5.16 14.20
N GLN A 474 8.47 5.02 14.57
CA GLN A 474 7.33 5.40 13.71
C GLN A 474 7.37 6.89 13.36
N LEU A 475 7.61 7.76 14.34
CA LEU A 475 7.75 9.20 14.13
C LEU A 475 8.99 9.56 13.30
N VAL A 476 10.10 8.83 13.44
CA VAL A 476 11.29 8.99 12.60
C VAL A 476 10.98 8.66 11.15
N VAL A 477 10.37 7.50 10.90
CA VAL A 477 10.06 7.05 9.52
C VAL A 477 9.13 8.05 8.84
N ILE A 478 8.05 8.47 9.50
CA ILE A 478 7.13 9.45 8.91
C ILE A 478 7.80 10.82 8.75
N GLY A 479 8.62 11.25 9.73
CA GLY A 479 9.38 12.49 9.65
C GLY A 479 10.36 12.52 8.47
N LEU A 480 11.06 11.40 8.21
CA LEU A 480 11.94 11.24 7.04
C LEU A 480 11.15 11.28 5.73
N SER A 481 10.00 10.60 5.65
CA SER A 481 9.14 10.67 4.46
C SER A 481 8.61 12.09 4.19
N CYS A 482 8.31 12.86 5.23
CA CYS A 482 7.87 14.26 5.10
C CYS A 482 8.97 15.18 4.52
N VAL A 483 10.25 14.90 4.79
CA VAL A 483 11.38 15.73 4.34
C VAL A 483 12.00 15.26 3.02
N GLU A 484 11.28 14.43 2.25
CA GLU A 484 11.67 14.07 0.89
C GLU A 484 11.85 15.33 0.02
N MET A 485 12.92 15.33 -0.78
CA MET A 485 13.27 16.50 -1.61
C MET A 485 12.19 16.79 -2.65
N MET A 486 11.66 15.74 -3.28
CA MET A 486 10.57 15.83 -4.25
C MET A 486 9.22 15.82 -3.53
N ARG A 487 8.35 16.78 -3.83
CA ARG A 487 7.00 16.94 -3.28
C ARG A 487 6.16 15.70 -3.51
N GLU A 488 6.24 15.08 -4.69
CA GLU A 488 5.40 13.91 -5.02
C GLU A 488 5.75 12.67 -4.19
N LYS A 489 6.93 12.65 -3.57
CA LYS A 489 7.35 11.58 -2.65
C LYS A 489 6.91 11.81 -1.21
N ARG A 490 6.46 13.03 -0.88
CA ARG A 490 6.00 13.36 0.47
C ARG A 490 4.64 12.72 0.74
N PRO A 491 4.40 12.23 1.95
CA PRO A 491 3.13 11.61 2.32
C PRO A 491 2.00 12.66 2.37
N ASP A 492 0.79 12.22 2.04
CA ASP A 492 -0.41 12.99 2.30
C ASP A 492 -0.65 13.16 3.82
N LEU A 493 -1.00 14.37 4.24
CA LEU A 493 -1.11 14.74 5.65
C LEU A 493 -2.22 13.96 6.36
N LEU A 494 -3.38 13.76 5.73
CA LEU A 494 -4.54 13.12 6.35
C LEU A 494 -4.43 11.59 6.33
N THR A 495 -4.10 11.02 5.18
CA THR A 495 -4.19 9.57 4.98
C THR A 495 -2.95 8.85 5.49
N LYS A 496 -1.78 9.49 5.51
CA LYS A 496 -0.51 8.83 5.84
C LYS A 496 0.19 9.40 7.07
N VAL A 497 0.26 10.72 7.23
CA VAL A 497 0.91 11.32 8.42
C VAL A 497 0.00 11.21 9.64
N TRP A 498 -1.24 11.70 9.53
CA TRP A 498 -2.20 11.70 10.62
C TRP A 498 -2.54 10.29 11.11
N SER A 499 -2.63 9.29 10.21
CA SER A 499 -2.87 7.90 10.59
C SER A 499 -1.78 7.28 11.47
N VAL A 500 -0.55 7.79 11.41
CA VAL A 500 0.55 7.39 12.31
C VAL A 500 0.53 8.20 13.60
N VAL A 501 0.19 9.49 13.54
CA VAL A 501 0.28 10.41 14.69
C VAL A 501 -0.94 10.31 15.62
N GLU A 502 -2.15 10.18 15.09
CA GLU A 502 -3.40 10.13 15.87
C GLU A 502 -3.42 9.00 16.92
N PRO A 503 -2.97 7.77 16.62
CA PRO A 503 -2.92 6.72 17.65
C PRO A 503 -1.95 7.03 18.78
N LEU A 504 -0.88 7.80 18.51
CA LEU A 504 0.17 8.11 19.48
C LEU A 504 -0.24 9.19 20.49
N ILE A 505 -1.24 10.01 20.14
CA ILE A 505 -1.78 11.06 21.02
C ILE A 505 -2.93 10.55 21.91
N ARG A 506 -3.58 9.43 21.54
CA ARG A 506 -4.65 8.84 22.34
C ARG A 506 -4.04 8.20 23.60
N LYS A 507 -4.42 8.71 24.78
CA LYS A 507 -4.11 8.03 26.05
C LYS A 507 -4.67 6.61 26.00
N PRO A 508 -3.93 5.59 26.46
CA PRO A 508 -4.51 4.26 26.62
C PRO A 508 -5.71 4.39 27.56
N PRO A 509 -6.89 3.86 27.20
CA PRO A 509 -7.97 3.78 28.16
C PRO A 509 -7.47 3.00 29.38
N ALA A 510 -7.73 3.53 30.58
CA ALA A 510 -7.56 2.75 31.80
C ALA A 510 -8.36 1.44 31.63
N ALA A 511 -7.69 0.29 31.56
CA ALA A 511 -8.34 -1.01 31.42
C ALA A 511 -8.89 -1.48 32.79
N PRO A 512 -9.81 -2.49 32.87
CA PRO A 512 -10.63 -3.14 31.82
C PRO A 512 -12.16 -3.12 32.15
N TRP A 513 -13.11 -2.95 31.20
CA TRP A 513 -13.85 -3.98 30.42
C TRP A 513 -15.24 -3.38 30.03
N PRO A 514 -16.08 -4.05 29.20
CA PRO A 514 -15.92 -4.41 27.80
C PRO A 514 -16.99 -3.71 26.93
N TYR A 515 -16.95 -3.92 25.61
CA TYR A 515 -18.03 -3.59 24.66
C TYR A 515 -18.05 -2.16 24.12
N VAL A 516 -17.17 -1.87 23.15
CA VAL A 516 -17.60 -1.29 21.86
C VAL A 516 -16.66 -1.81 20.78
N GLN A 517 -17.10 -2.82 20.04
CA GLN A 517 -16.60 -3.11 18.70
C GLN A 517 -17.48 -2.37 17.70
N SER A 518 -16.82 -1.71 16.74
CA SER A 518 -17.16 -1.59 15.32
C SER A 518 -17.00 -0.18 14.79
N ALA A 519 -15.93 0.01 14.00
CA ALA A 519 -15.95 0.60 12.65
C ALA A 519 -14.59 1.21 12.30
N VAL A 520 -13.57 0.38 12.05
CA VAL A 520 -12.42 0.74 11.20
C VAL A 520 -11.99 -0.53 10.47
N THR A 521 -12.56 -0.77 9.29
CA THR A 521 -12.13 -1.86 8.41
C THR A 521 -10.97 -1.40 7.54
N GLY A 522 -9.76 -1.54 8.08
CA GLY A 522 -8.54 -1.76 7.33
C GLY A 522 -7.86 -2.96 7.99
N SER A 523 -7.64 -4.04 7.22
CA SER A 523 -7.12 -5.32 7.75
C SER A 523 -5.72 -5.13 8.36
N TYR A 524 -5.67 -4.95 9.68
CA TYR A 524 -4.47 -5.08 10.48
C TYR A 524 -4.66 -6.28 11.41
N ALA A 525 -3.62 -7.12 11.51
CA ALA A 525 -3.59 -8.18 12.49
C ALA A 525 -3.65 -7.60 13.91
N PRO A 526 -4.36 -8.23 14.85
CA PRO A 526 -4.39 -7.77 16.24
C PRO A 526 -2.98 -7.56 16.82
N ASP A 527 -2.78 -6.45 17.55
CA ASP A 527 -1.45 -6.00 18.04
C ASP A 527 -0.68 -7.07 18.82
N HIS A 528 -1.38 -7.91 19.59
CA HIS A 528 -0.75 -8.97 20.38
C HIS A 528 -0.15 -10.11 19.54
N LEU A 529 -0.48 -10.19 18.24
CA LEU A 529 0.10 -11.15 17.29
C LEU A 529 1.37 -10.61 16.62
N ILE A 530 1.67 -9.32 16.77
CA ILE A 530 2.75 -8.62 16.06
C ILE A 530 4.02 -8.58 16.92
N CYS A 531 5.15 -8.94 16.33
CA CYS A 531 6.46 -8.88 16.98
C CYS A 531 6.86 -7.42 17.26
N PRO A 532 7.16 -7.01 18.50
CA PRO A 532 7.53 -5.62 18.80
C PRO A 532 8.85 -5.14 18.18
N ILE A 533 9.73 -6.05 17.78
CA ILE A 533 11.02 -5.73 17.13
C ILE A 533 10.83 -5.61 15.61
N ARG A 534 10.15 -6.59 14.98
CA ARG A 534 10.01 -6.70 13.52
C ARG A 534 8.79 -5.99 12.95
N MET A 535 7.77 -5.76 13.77
CA MET A 535 6.49 -5.18 13.37
C MET A 535 5.72 -6.00 12.32
N ASP A 536 5.93 -7.32 12.30
CA ASP A 536 5.19 -8.30 11.50
C ASP A 536 4.56 -9.40 12.40
N ILE A 537 3.61 -10.18 11.86
CA ILE A 537 3.00 -11.31 12.59
C ILE A 537 4.08 -12.33 12.93
N MET A 538 4.19 -12.70 14.21
CA MET A 538 5.18 -13.68 14.70
C MET A 538 4.95 -15.05 14.06
N LYS A 539 6.04 -15.69 13.64
CA LYS A 539 6.08 -17.08 13.16
C LYS A 539 6.53 -18.04 14.25
N ASP A 540 7.48 -17.60 15.08
CA ASP A 540 8.00 -18.34 16.23
C ASP A 540 8.03 -17.42 17.47
N PRO A 541 6.87 -17.25 18.15
CA PRO A 541 6.77 -16.36 19.30
C PRO A 541 7.48 -16.93 20.54
N GLN A 542 8.45 -16.18 21.08
CA GLN A 542 9.27 -16.53 22.24
C GLN A 542 9.12 -15.47 23.34
N VAL A 543 8.88 -15.92 24.57
CA VAL A 543 8.79 -15.06 25.77
C VAL A 543 10.18 -14.86 26.34
N ALA A 544 10.60 -13.60 26.53
CA ALA A 544 11.82 -13.27 27.24
C ALA A 544 11.57 -13.04 28.75
N SER A 545 12.63 -12.89 29.54
CA SER A 545 12.53 -12.74 31.00
C SER A 545 11.80 -11.49 31.51
N ASP A 546 11.51 -10.52 30.63
CA ASP A 546 10.64 -9.37 30.91
C ASP A 546 9.14 -9.67 30.75
N GLY A 547 8.78 -10.88 30.33
CA GLY A 547 7.41 -11.32 30.11
C GLY A 547 6.81 -10.90 28.77
N PHE A 548 7.57 -10.22 27.90
CA PHE A 548 7.12 -9.88 26.56
C PHE A 548 7.44 -11.00 25.57
N THR A 549 6.62 -11.09 24.52
CA THR A 549 6.79 -12.08 23.46
C THR A 549 7.34 -11.42 22.19
N TYR A 550 8.32 -12.07 21.56
CA TYR A 550 9.04 -11.60 20.38
C TYR A 550 9.15 -12.71 19.34
N GLU A 551 9.42 -12.35 18.08
CA GLU A 551 9.88 -13.33 17.08
C GLU A 551 11.26 -13.86 17.48
N ALA A 552 11.42 -15.20 17.51
CA ALA A 552 12.63 -15.88 17.95
C ALA A 552 13.91 -15.32 17.30
N GLU A 553 13.91 -15.21 15.97
CA GLU A 553 15.04 -14.68 15.20
C GLU A 553 15.39 -13.24 15.61
N ALA A 554 14.37 -12.42 15.91
CA ALA A 554 14.54 -11.01 16.20
C ALA A 554 15.13 -10.78 17.60
N ILE A 555 14.64 -11.50 18.60
CA ILE A 555 15.14 -11.39 19.97
C ILE A 555 16.53 -12.04 20.13
N MET A 556 16.82 -13.12 19.39
CA MET A 556 18.17 -13.70 19.37
C MET A 556 19.18 -12.72 18.79
N ARG A 557 18.87 -12.08 17.64
CA ARG A 557 19.73 -11.02 17.08
C ARG A 557 19.94 -9.84 18.03
N TRP A 558 18.92 -9.49 18.81
CA TRP A 558 19.03 -8.45 19.82
C TRP A 558 20.09 -8.80 20.87
N PHE A 559 20.08 -10.05 21.37
CA PHE A 559 21.08 -10.54 22.32
C PHE A 559 22.47 -10.72 21.70
N ASP A 560 22.56 -11.25 20.47
CA ASP A 560 23.82 -11.42 19.74
C ASP A 560 24.52 -10.07 19.47
N GLY A 561 23.73 -8.98 19.38
CA GLY A 561 24.23 -7.60 19.32
C GLY A 561 24.79 -7.05 20.63
N GLY A 562 24.87 -7.86 21.69
CA GLY A 562 25.39 -7.48 23.00
C GLY A 562 24.39 -6.76 23.91
N ASN A 563 23.11 -6.72 23.56
CA ASN A 563 22.09 -6.05 24.37
C ASN A 563 21.62 -6.94 25.53
N ASN A 564 21.66 -6.41 26.76
CA ASN A 564 21.20 -7.08 27.98
C ASN A 564 19.93 -6.43 28.58
N ARG A 565 19.17 -5.69 27.77
CA ARG A 565 17.98 -4.93 28.19
C ARG A 565 16.77 -5.30 27.35
N SER A 566 15.59 -5.18 27.94
CA SER A 566 14.30 -5.46 27.30
C SER A 566 14.12 -4.59 26.06
N PRO A 567 13.82 -5.16 24.88
CA PRO A 567 13.48 -4.39 23.69
C PRO A 567 12.21 -3.52 23.86
N MET A 568 11.32 -3.90 24.79
CA MET A 568 10.03 -3.23 25.00
C MET A 568 10.11 -2.10 26.02
N THR A 569 10.81 -2.33 27.12
CA THR A 569 10.83 -1.42 28.27
C THR A 569 12.17 -0.74 28.49
N ASN A 570 13.22 -1.24 27.82
CA ASN A 570 14.60 -0.83 28.05
C ASN A 570 14.97 -0.92 29.54
N LEU A 571 14.48 -1.94 30.25
CA LEU A 571 14.93 -2.31 31.58
C LEU A 571 15.94 -3.47 31.49
N PRO A 572 16.89 -3.63 32.42
CA PRO A 572 17.80 -4.78 32.43
C PRO A 572 17.00 -6.09 32.47
N LEU A 573 17.37 -7.04 31.62
CA LEU A 573 16.78 -8.38 31.64
C LEU A 573 17.43 -9.21 32.74
N ALA A 574 16.63 -10.06 33.39
CA ALA A 574 17.15 -10.94 34.44
C ALA A 574 18.07 -12.03 33.87
N ASN A 575 17.76 -12.51 32.66
CA ASN A 575 18.54 -13.45 31.88
C ASN A 575 18.12 -13.37 30.39
N HIS A 576 18.82 -14.11 29.52
CA HIS A 576 18.52 -14.19 28.09
C HIS A 576 17.75 -15.47 27.72
N ASP A 577 17.12 -16.12 28.70
CA ASP A 577 16.35 -17.34 28.45
C ASP A 577 15.10 -17.00 27.65
N LEU A 578 14.80 -17.83 26.65
CA LEU A 578 13.65 -17.71 25.78
C LEU A 578 12.74 -18.92 25.96
N VAL A 579 11.46 -18.67 26.21
CA VAL A 579 10.45 -19.71 26.40
C VAL A 579 9.45 -19.66 25.25
N PRO A 580 9.22 -20.76 24.50
CA PRO A 580 8.25 -20.75 23.40
C PRO A 580 6.83 -20.44 23.87
N ASN A 581 6.21 -19.40 23.29
CA ASN A 581 4.81 -19.02 23.58
C ASN A 581 3.83 -19.83 22.71
N ARG A 582 3.66 -21.10 23.06
CA ARG A 582 2.81 -22.03 22.30
C ARG A 582 1.34 -21.58 22.22
N ALA A 583 0.83 -20.92 23.26
CA ALA A 583 -0.53 -20.41 23.28
C ALA A 583 -0.73 -19.31 22.22
N LEU A 584 0.19 -18.34 22.17
CA LEU A 584 0.15 -17.28 21.16
C LEU A 584 0.35 -17.84 19.75
N LEU A 585 1.24 -18.82 19.59
CA LEU A 585 1.44 -19.49 18.30
C LEU A 585 0.13 -20.14 17.79
N SER A 586 -0.63 -20.81 18.65
CA SER A 586 -1.94 -21.36 18.31
C SER A 586 -2.94 -20.27 17.90
N SER A 587 -3.00 -19.15 18.63
CA SER A 587 -3.87 -18.02 18.28
C SER A 587 -3.50 -17.37 16.93
N ILE A 588 -2.21 -17.28 16.63
CA ILE A 588 -1.73 -16.79 15.33
C ILE A 588 -2.14 -17.73 14.19
N GLN A 589 -2.01 -19.05 14.40
CA GLN A 589 -2.42 -20.05 13.40
C GLN A 589 -3.92 -20.02 13.14
N GLU A 590 -4.73 -19.86 14.19
CA GLU A 590 -6.18 -19.71 14.08
C GLU A 590 -6.54 -18.43 13.30
N TYR A 591 -5.93 -17.29 13.64
CA TYR A 591 -6.11 -16.03 12.93
C TYR A 591 -5.75 -16.16 11.44
N LEU A 592 -4.59 -16.75 11.11
CA LEU A 592 -4.16 -16.98 9.73
C LEU A 592 -5.00 -18.03 8.99
N GLY A 593 -5.71 -18.89 9.72
CA GLY A 593 -6.69 -19.84 9.19
C GLY A 593 -8.02 -19.16 8.85
N GLN A 594 -8.51 -18.27 9.72
CA GLN A 594 -9.71 -17.46 9.50
C GLN A 594 -9.53 -16.51 8.30
N GLN A 595 -8.34 -15.95 8.11
CA GLN A 595 -8.01 -15.12 6.93
C GLN A 595 -7.91 -15.92 5.62
N ARG A 596 -7.85 -17.26 5.69
CA ARG A 596 -7.71 -18.15 4.52
C ARG A 596 -9.02 -18.82 4.08
N GLN A 597 -10.11 -18.69 4.84
CA GLN A 597 -11.42 -19.13 4.38
C GLN A 597 -12.10 -18.01 3.57
N PRO A 598 -12.39 -18.21 2.27
CA PRO A 598 -13.33 -17.33 1.59
C PRO A 598 -14.71 -17.56 2.22
N GLY A 599 -15.31 -16.49 2.72
CA GLY A 599 -16.56 -16.52 3.48
C GLY A 599 -17.64 -17.38 2.81
N SER A 600 -18.20 -18.28 3.61
CA SER A 600 -19.46 -19.00 3.38
C SER A 600 -20.63 -18.06 3.12
#